data_AF-A0A257SH85-F1
#
_entry.id   AF-A0A257SH85-F1
#
_cell.length_a   1.000
_cell.length_b   1.000
_cell.length_c   1.000
_cell.angle_alpha   90.00
_cell.angle_beta   90.00
_cell.angle_gamma   90.00
#
_symmetry.space_group_name_H-M   'P 1'
#
loop_
_entity.id
_entity.type
_entity.pdbx_description
1 polymer ?
#
loop_
_entity_poly.entity_id
_entity_poly.type
_entity_poly.pdbx_seq_one_letter_code
_entity_poly.pdbx_strand_id
1 'polypeptide(L)' 'MDREALLRTPVRVLLSEHPSLMRLLEEHGVHCGECFIAERETLAQMAVMHHLNLDALLDEWAQRESLPD' A
#
# COMPACT_ATOMS: atom_id res chain seq x y z
N MET A 1 3.65 9.36 -9.57
CA MET A 1 2.65 8.31 -9.26
C MET A 1 1.27 8.88 -9.50
N ASP A 2 0.42 8.13 -10.21
CA ASP A 2 -0.96 8.54 -10.48
C ASP A 2 -1.87 7.99 -9.37
N ARG A 3 -2.27 8.87 -8.43
CA ARG A 3 -2.98 8.46 -7.20
C ARG A 3 -4.32 7.77 -7.52
N GLU A 4 -5.05 8.24 -8.52
CA GLU A 4 -6.34 7.64 -8.90
C GLU A 4 -6.20 6.24 -9.49
N ALA A 5 -5.13 6.00 -10.26
CA ALA A 5 -4.83 4.65 -10.76
C ALA A 5 -4.53 3.70 -9.59
N LEU A 6 -3.71 4.12 -8.63
CA LEU A 6 -3.32 3.32 -7.45
C LEU A 6 -4.51 2.92 -6.58
N LEU A 7 -5.48 3.81 -6.41
CA LEU A 7 -6.69 3.54 -5.62
C LEU A 7 -7.63 2.51 -6.28
N ARG A 8 -7.52 2.32 -7.60
CA ARG A 8 -8.31 1.34 -8.35
C ARG A 8 -7.57 0.03 -8.55
N THR A 9 -6.26 0.03 -8.37
CA THR A 9 -5.44 -1.17 -8.47
C THR A 9 -5.56 -2.00 -7.18
N PRO A 10 -5.77 -3.31 -7.29
CA PRO A 10 -5.77 -4.18 -6.12
C PRO A 10 -4.41 -4.16 -5.43
N VAL A 11 -4.42 -4.12 -4.09
CA VAL A 11 -3.23 -3.99 -3.26
C VAL A 11 -2.22 -5.10 -3.55
N ARG A 12 -2.66 -6.32 -3.86
CA ARG A 12 -1.77 -7.43 -4.26
C ARG A 12 -0.90 -7.11 -5.48
N VAL A 13 -1.44 -6.42 -6.48
CA VAL A 13 -0.68 -6.03 -7.68
C VAL A 13 0.36 -4.99 -7.29
N LEU A 14 -0.04 -3.98 -6.52
CA LEU A 14 0.87 -2.96 -6.01
C LEU A 14 2.00 -3.54 -5.15
N LEU A 15 1.69 -4.51 -4.29
CA LEU A 15 2.70 -5.18 -3.46
C LEU A 15 3.66 -6.04 -4.28
N SER A 16 3.19 -6.59 -5.40
CA SER A 16 4.04 -7.37 -6.32
C SER A 16 4.97 -6.47 -7.14
N GLU A 17 4.49 -5.28 -7.52
CA GLU A 17 5.27 -4.31 -8.31
C GLU A 17 6.18 -3.43 -7.43
N HIS A 18 5.80 -3.21 -6.17
CA HIS A 18 6.46 -2.27 -5.26
C HIS A 18 6.79 -2.94 -3.91
N PRO A 19 7.98 -3.56 -3.77
CA PRO A 19 8.41 -4.17 -2.51
C PRO A 19 8.62 -3.13 -1.39
N SER A 20 8.85 -1.87 -1.75
CA SER A 20 8.89 -0.70 -0.87
C SER A 20 7.55 -0.46 -0.15
N LEU A 21 6.42 -0.62 -0.87
CA LEU A 21 5.07 -0.54 -0.29
C LEU A 21 4.83 -1.68 0.69
N MET A 22 5.29 -2.89 0.37
CA MET A 22 5.15 -4.05 1.27
C MET A 22 5.85 -3.79 2.61
N ARG A 23 7.11 -3.33 2.59
CA ARG A 23 7.84 -3.02 3.83
C ARG A 23 7.18 -1.88 4.61
N LEU A 24 6.68 -0.84 3.92
CA LEU A 24 5.95 0.25 4.56
C LEU A 24 4.72 -0.28 5.30
N LEU A 25 3.91 -1.13 4.66
CA LEU A 25 2.74 -1.74 5.30
C LEU A 25 3.13 -2.58 6.52
N GLU A 26 4.18 -3.39 6.42
CA GLU A 26 4.69 -4.19 7.54
C GLU A 26 5.15 -3.31 8.72
N GLU A 27 5.81 -2.18 8.46
CA GLU A 27 6.20 -1.21 9.50
C GLU A 27 5.00 -0.55 10.19
N HIS A 28 3.90 -0.38 9.45
CA HIS A 28 2.62 0.08 9.99
C HIS A 28 1.81 -1.04 10.68
N GLY A 29 2.39 -2.23 10.84
CA GLY A 29 1.76 -3.39 11.49
C GLY A 29 0.75 -4.14 10.61
N VAL A 30 0.79 -3.88 9.30
CA VAL A 30 -0.11 -4.48 8.31
C VAL A 30 0.62 -5.63 7.63
N HIS A 31 0.43 -6.83 8.16
CA HIS A 31 0.97 -8.05 7.58
C HIS A 31 0.02 -8.56 6.47
N CYS A 32 0.03 -7.87 5.32
CA CYS A 32 -0.76 -8.29 4.15
C CYS A 32 -0.31 -9.63 3.55
N GLY A 33 0.88 -10.14 3.91
CA GLY A 33 1.44 -11.41 3.39
C GLY A 33 0.61 -12.66 3.71
N GLU A 34 -0.25 -12.61 4.72
CA GLU A 34 -1.17 -13.71 5.11
C GLU A 34 -2.65 -13.31 5.01
N CYS A 35 -2.95 -12.05 4.64
CA CYS A 35 -4.32 -11.59 4.47
C CYS A 35 -4.87 -12.03 3.12
N PHE A 36 -5.62 -13.14 3.12
CA PHE A 36 -6.41 -13.65 1.99
C PHE A 36 -7.35 -12.60 1.35
N ILE A 37 -7.62 -11.50 2.06
CA ILE A 37 -8.45 -10.36 1.62
C ILE A 37 -7.72 -9.45 0.61
N ALA A 38 -6.39 -9.45 0.58
CA ALA A 38 -5.57 -8.61 -0.31
C ALA A 38 -5.77 -8.92 -1.81
N GLU A 39 -6.38 -10.06 -2.15
CA GLU A 39 -6.61 -10.48 -3.54
C GLU A 39 -7.62 -9.61 -4.30
N ARG A 40 -8.55 -8.96 -3.59
CA ARG A 40 -9.57 -8.07 -4.19
C ARG A 40 -9.64 -6.69 -3.53
N GLU A 41 -8.88 -6.48 -2.45
CA GLU A 41 -8.91 -5.24 -1.69
C GLU A 41 -8.02 -4.17 -2.32
N THR A 42 -8.47 -2.92 -2.25
CA THR A 42 -7.70 -1.74 -2.69
C THR A 42 -6.94 -1.14 -1.51
N LEU A 43 -5.90 -0.35 -1.78
CA LEU A 43 -5.19 0.42 -0.76
C LEU A 43 -6.14 1.27 0.11
N ALA A 44 -7.19 1.84 -0.50
CA ALA A 44 -8.18 2.64 0.20
C ALA A 44 -8.96 1.83 1.25
N GLN A 45 -9.43 0.65 0.87
CA GLN A 45 -10.18 -0.23 1.77
C GLN A 45 -9.30 -0.77 2.88
N MET A 46 -8.08 -1.18 2.55
CA MET A 46 -7.08 -1.64 3.52
C MET A 46 -6.74 -0.54 4.52
N ALA A 47 -6.52 0.70 4.06
CA ALA A 47 -6.28 1.84 4.94
C ALA A 47 -7.46 2.08 5.90
N VAL A 48 -8.70 1.99 5.42
CA VAL A 48 -9.89 2.11 6.28
C VAL A 48 -9.97 0.98 7.32
N MET A 49 -9.72 -0.27 6.92
CA MET A 49 -9.78 -1.43 7.80
C MET A 49 -8.73 -1.37 8.92
N HIS A 50 -7.53 -0.92 8.58
CA HIS A 50 -6.40 -0.81 9.51
C HIS A 50 -6.32 0.55 10.21
N HIS A 51 -7.32 1.42 10.04
CA HIS A 51 -7.35 2.78 10.60
C HIS A 51 -6.11 3.62 10.22
N LEU A 52 -5.54 3.37 9.05
CA LEU A 52 -4.44 4.14 8.50
C LEU A 52 -4.95 5.33 7.68
N ASN A 53 -4.17 6.41 7.70
CA ASN A 53 -4.42 7.54 6.84
C ASN A 53 -3.86 7.25 5.44
N LEU A 54 -4.75 7.02 4.48
CA LEU A 54 -4.41 6.71 3.10
C LEU A 54 -3.54 7.78 2.44
N ASP A 55 -3.83 9.07 2.68
CA ASP A 55 -3.05 10.15 2.05
C ASP A 55 -1.62 10.19 2.61
N ALA A 56 -1.48 9.99 3.93
CA ALA A 56 -0.17 9.90 4.57
C ALA A 56 0.63 8.67 4.09
N LEU A 57 -0.04 7.52 3.93
CA LEU A 57 0.58 6.30 3.41
C LEU A 57 1.08 6.49 1.97
N LEU A 58 0.26 7.11 1.10
CA LEU A 58 0.64 7.40 -0.28
C LEU A 58 1.79 8.40 -0.36
N ASP A 59 1.83 9.38 0.53
CA ASP A 59 2.91 10.35 0.60
C ASP A 59 4.22 9.71 1.07
N GLU A 60 4.19 8.92 2.16
CA GLU A 60 5.35 8.16 2.63
C GLU A 60 5.87 7.18 1.56
N TRP A 61 4.96 6.49 0.87
CA TRP A 61 5.33 5.58 -0.20
C TRP A 61 5.97 6.32 -1.38
N ALA A 62 5.42 7.47 -1.79
CA ALA A 62 6.00 8.29 -2.84
C ALA A 62 7.38 8.84 -2.48
N GLN A 63 7.60 9.20 -1.21
CA GLN A 63 8.90 9.61 -0.71
C GLN A 63 9.91 8.45 -0.77
N ARG A 64 9.52 7.24 -0.35
CA ARG A 64 10.37 6.03 -0.39
C ARG A 64 10.72 5.58 -1.79
N GLU A 65 9.80 5.68 -2.74
CA GLU A 65 10.07 5.39 -4.16
C GLU A 65 10.96 6.45 -4.83
N SER A 66 10.95 7.68 -4.31
CA SER A 66 11.79 8.78 -4.82
C SER A 66 13.18 8.85 -4.18
N LEU A 67 13.40 8.12 -3.08
CA LEU A 67 14.70 7.97 -2.45
C LEU A 67 15.44 6.82 -3.15
N PRO A 68 16.47 7.11 -3.96
CA PRO A 68 17.36 6.04 -4.42
C PRO A 68 18.10 5.48 -3.19
N ASP A 69 18.11 4.16 -3.04
CA ASP A 69 19.01 3.44 -2.13
C ASP A 69 20.48 3.72 -2.49
#